data_AF-A0A9D6R0R2-F1
#
_entry.id   AF-A0A9D6R0R2-F1
#
_cell.length_a   1.000
_cell.length_b   1.000
_cell.length_c   1.000
_cell.angle_alpha   90.00
_cell.angle_beta   90.00
_cell.angle_gamma   90.00
#
_symmetry.space_group_name_H-M   'P 1'
#
loop_
_entity.id
_entity.type
_entity.pdbx_description
1 polymer ?
#
loop_
_entity_poly.entity_id
_entity_poly.type
_entity_poly.pdbx_seq_one_letter_code
_entity_poly.pdbx_strand_id
1 'polypeptide(L)'
;MKRLMTIALISITITACASIKIQTEGNKITRAQAEGIKPGLTARNIIIDTFGNPTKTESKADGTEVLIYAYTEKKTPAYFGGFIVNERQSRVATTTLEVTIKDGLVLSYNFKKQEEE
;
A
#
# COMPACT_ATOMS: atom_id res chain seq x y z
N MET A 1 -10.77 28.09 -51.84
CA MET A 1 -9.89 27.44 -50.83
C MET A 1 -9.91 28.21 -49.50
N LYS A 2 -11.07 28.31 -48.83
CA LYS A 2 -11.19 29.05 -47.55
C LYS A 2 -12.15 28.41 -46.53
N ARG A 3 -12.75 27.26 -46.88
CA ARG A 3 -13.75 26.55 -46.05
C ARG A 3 -13.25 25.23 -45.49
N LEU A 4 -12.03 24.82 -45.84
CA LEU A 4 -11.41 23.56 -45.38
C LEU A 4 -10.57 23.72 -44.11
N MET A 5 -10.29 24.95 -43.66
CA MET A 5 -9.51 25.20 -42.43
C MET A 5 -10.35 25.24 -41.15
N THR A 6 -11.68 25.33 -41.23
CA THR A 6 -12.52 25.53 -40.05
C THR A 6 -12.91 24.23 -39.33
N ILE A 7 -12.70 23.06 -39.94
CA ILE A 7 -13.10 21.76 -39.36
C ILE A 7 -11.94 21.09 -38.60
N ALA A 8 -10.68 21.48 -38.86
CA ALA A 8 -9.52 20.89 -38.19
C ALA A 8 -9.31 21.36 -36.73
N LEU A 9 -10.05 22.39 -36.27
CA LEU A 9 -9.88 22.94 -34.92
C LEU A 9 -10.69 22.21 -33.83
N ILE A 10 -11.61 21.32 -34.22
CA ILE A 10 -12.43 20.53 -33.26
C ILE A 10 -11.74 19.21 -32.88
N SER A 11 -10.63 18.86 -33.54
CA SER A 11 -9.81 17.69 -33.20
C SER A 11 -8.88 17.91 -32.00
N ILE A 12 -9.13 18.90 -31.14
CA ILE A 12 -8.64 18.86 -29.76
C ILE A 12 -9.44 17.76 -29.07
N THR A 13 -9.01 16.54 -29.35
CA THR A 13 -9.28 15.33 -28.60
C THR A 13 -9.13 15.67 -27.14
N ILE A 14 -10.26 15.84 -26.47
CA ILE A 14 -10.36 15.78 -25.02
C ILE A 14 -9.98 14.33 -24.70
N THR A 15 -8.68 14.07 -24.59
CA THR A 15 -8.16 12.89 -23.90
C THR A 15 -8.64 13.06 -22.47
N ALA A 16 -9.86 12.57 -22.22
CA ALA A 16 -10.35 12.32 -20.88
C ALA A 16 -9.47 11.20 -20.32
N CYS A 17 -8.28 11.58 -19.87
CA CYS A 17 -7.38 10.68 -19.17
C CYS A 17 -8.14 10.27 -17.91
N ALA A 18 -8.68 9.05 -17.91
CA ALA A 18 -9.06 8.39 -16.68
C ALA A 18 -7.79 8.33 -15.83
N SER A 19 -7.83 8.97 -14.67
CA SER A 19 -6.74 8.97 -13.70
C SER A 19 -7.15 8.12 -12.50
N ILE A 20 -6.18 7.59 -11.78
CA ILE A 20 -6.44 6.87 -10.54
C ILE A 20 -5.85 7.71 -9.41
N LYS A 21 -6.70 8.15 -8.48
CA LYS A 21 -6.24 8.75 -7.25
C LYS A 21 -5.82 7.64 -6.29
N ILE A 22 -4.56 7.66 -5.86
CA ILE A 22 -4.01 6.71 -4.90
C ILE A 22 -3.86 7.43 -3.56
N GLN A 23 -4.41 6.86 -2.50
CA GLN A 23 -4.22 7.31 -1.13
C GLN A 23 -3.61 6.16 -0.33
N THR A 24 -2.56 6.44 0.44
CA THR A 24 -1.82 5.42 1.18
C THR A 24 -1.70 5.78 2.65
N GLU A 25 -1.81 4.79 3.52
CA GLU A 25 -1.57 4.90 4.96
C GLU A 25 -0.57 3.83 5.42
N GLY A 26 0.36 4.22 6.30
CA GLY A 26 1.42 3.34 6.79
C GLY A 26 2.60 3.18 5.84
N ASN A 27 3.57 2.35 6.24
CA ASN A 27 4.75 2.04 5.44
C ASN A 27 4.45 0.89 4.48
N LYS A 28 4.86 1.02 3.21
CA LYS A 28 4.61 -0.02 2.21
C LYS A 28 5.28 -1.33 2.59
N ILE A 29 4.49 -2.40 2.62
CA ILE A 29 4.95 -3.77 2.92
C ILE A 29 4.86 -4.57 1.62
N THR A 30 5.97 -5.15 1.19
CA THR A 30 5.98 -6.06 0.04
C THR A 30 6.16 -7.51 0.47
N ARG A 31 5.59 -8.44 -0.30
CA ARG A 31 5.78 -9.88 -0.06
C ARG A 31 7.27 -10.27 -0.09
N ALA A 32 8.04 -9.72 -1.03
CA ALA A 32 9.47 -10.02 -1.14
C ALA A 32 10.26 -9.61 0.13
N GLN A 33 9.94 -8.47 0.73
CA GLN A 33 10.53 -8.08 2.02
C GLN A 33 10.13 -9.05 3.14
N ALA A 34 8.85 -9.44 3.20
CA ALA A 34 8.36 -10.38 4.22
C ALA A 34 8.98 -11.77 4.08
N GLU A 35 9.13 -12.28 2.85
CA GLU A 35 9.81 -13.56 2.56
C GLU A 35 11.31 -13.54 2.91
N GLY A 36 11.91 -12.35 2.99
CA GLY A 36 13.28 -12.16 3.47
C GLY A 36 13.47 -12.38 4.98
N ILE A 37 12.37 -12.43 5.75
CA ILE A 37 12.42 -12.67 7.20
C ILE A 37 12.77 -14.13 7.45
N LYS A 38 13.86 -14.36 8.18
CA LYS A 38 14.35 -15.68 8.56
C LYS A 38 14.17 -15.88 10.07
N PRO A 39 13.20 -16.69 10.52
CA PRO A 39 13.04 -17.04 11.92
C PRO A 39 14.34 -17.55 12.55
N GLY A 40 14.65 -17.10 13.77
CA GLY A 40 15.87 -17.41 14.50
C GLY A 40 17.13 -16.68 14.03
N LEU A 41 17.09 -15.93 12.92
CA LEU A 41 18.24 -15.21 12.36
C LEU A 41 17.99 -13.72 12.22
N THR A 42 16.80 -13.32 11.80
CA THR A 42 16.45 -11.92 11.64
C THR A 42 16.26 -11.28 13.01
N ALA A 43 17.03 -10.23 13.29
CA ALA A 43 16.94 -9.47 14.52
C ALA A 43 15.87 -8.36 14.45
N ARG A 44 15.39 -7.93 15.61
CA ARG A 44 14.37 -6.87 15.75
C ARG A 44 14.74 -5.58 15.03
N ASN A 45 15.98 -5.14 15.11
CA ASN A 45 16.43 -3.92 14.44
C ASN A 45 16.31 -4.04 12.91
N ILE A 46 16.64 -5.20 12.34
CA ILE A 46 16.50 -5.44 10.89
C ILE A 46 15.02 -5.35 10.45
N ILE A 47 14.09 -5.81 11.29
CA ILE A 47 12.65 -5.65 11.04
C ILE A 47 12.27 -4.17 11.02
N ILE A 48 12.70 -3.39 12.01
CA ILE A 48 12.43 -1.94 12.06
C ILE A 48 13.08 -1.20 10.88
N ASP A 49 14.30 -1.56 10.50
CA ASP A 49 15.00 -0.93 9.37
C ASP A 49 14.31 -1.24 8.03
N THR A 50 13.74 -2.45 7.90
CA THR A 50 13.09 -2.90 6.66
C THR A 50 11.68 -2.35 6.49
N PHE A 51 10.88 -2.33 7.56
CA PHE A 51 9.45 -2.02 7.52
C PHE A 51 9.09 -0.68 8.22
N GLY A 52 10.06 -0.03 8.84
CA GLY A 52 9.88 1.16 9.67
C GLY A 52 9.30 0.83 11.04
N ASN A 53 8.71 1.85 11.68
CA ASN A 53 8.03 1.67 12.96
C ASN A 53 6.72 0.90 12.78
N PRO A 54 6.40 -0.05 13.68
CA PRO A 54 5.14 -0.79 13.64
C PRO A 54 3.96 0.13 13.95
N THR A 55 2.80 -0.20 13.39
CA THR A 55 1.53 0.45 13.71
C THR A 55 1.16 0.20 15.18
N LYS A 56 1.46 -1.01 15.68
CA LYS A 56 1.24 -1.39 17.07
C LYS A 56 2.32 -2.37 17.53
N THR A 57 2.72 -2.25 18.78
CA THR A 57 3.59 -3.24 19.46
C THR A 57 2.83 -3.79 20.65
N GLU A 58 2.80 -5.11 20.79
CA GLU A 58 2.27 -5.80 21.96
C GLU A 58 3.40 -6.54 22.67
N SER A 59 3.62 -6.25 23.95
CA SER A 59 4.61 -6.95 24.77
C SER A 59 3.91 -7.90 25.73
N LYS A 60 4.38 -9.14 25.80
CA LYS A 60 3.88 -10.18 26.69
C LYS A 60 4.79 -10.33 27.91
N ALA A 61 4.22 -10.86 28.99
CA ALA A 61 4.94 -11.05 30.26
C ALA A 61 6.12 -12.03 30.16
N ASP A 62 6.14 -12.91 29.15
CA ASP A 62 7.21 -13.89 28.91
C ASP A 62 8.37 -13.33 28.09
N GLY A 63 8.41 -12.01 27.87
CA GLY A 63 9.43 -11.33 27.07
C GLY A 63 9.19 -11.38 25.56
N THR A 64 8.09 -11.99 25.11
CA THR A 64 7.72 -11.99 23.69
C THR A 64 7.13 -10.63 23.28
N GLU A 65 7.59 -10.10 22.15
CA GLU A 65 7.02 -8.91 21.50
C GLU A 65 6.31 -9.32 20.21
N VAL A 66 5.18 -8.69 19.91
CA VAL A 66 4.48 -8.81 18.63
C VAL A 66 4.44 -7.43 17.99
N LEU A 67 5.12 -7.30 16.85
CA LEU A 67 5.13 -6.09 16.03
C LEU A 67 4.07 -6.23 14.93
N ILE A 68 3.13 -5.31 14.89
CA ILE A 68 2.01 -5.32 13.95
C ILE A 68 2.16 -4.13 13.01
N TYR A 69 2.23 -4.42 11.72
CA TYR A 69 2.31 -3.45 10.64
C TYR A 69 1.05 -3.53 9.79
N ALA A 70 0.53 -2.36 9.43
CA ALA A 70 -0.57 -2.23 8.49
C ALA A 70 -0.21 -1.19 7.41
N TYR A 71 -0.45 -1.55 6.16
CA TYR A 71 -0.35 -0.68 5.00
C TYR A 71 -1.66 -0.72 4.23
N THR A 72 -2.29 0.43 4.05
CA THR A 72 -3.56 0.55 3.34
C THR A 72 -3.36 1.36 2.09
N GLU A 73 -3.80 0.84 0.94
CA GLU A 73 -3.80 1.52 -0.36
C GLU A 73 -5.24 1.62 -0.87
N LYS A 74 -5.77 2.84 -0.97
CA LYS A 74 -7.07 3.12 -1.59
C LYS A 74 -6.86 3.68 -3.00
N LYS A 75 -7.39 2.98 -4.00
CA LYS A 75 -7.39 3.40 -5.40
C LYS A 75 -8.79 3.83 -5.79
N THR A 76 -8.95 5.11 -6.14
CA THR A 76 -10.23 5.66 -6.57
C THR A 76 -10.12 6.13 -8.01
N PRO A 77 -10.93 5.58 -8.94
CA PRO A 77 -11.03 6.11 -10.30
C PRO A 77 -11.46 7.57 -10.28
N ALA A 78 -10.82 8.38 -11.12
CA ALA A 78 -11.16 9.76 -11.32
C ALA A 78 -11.19 10.11 -12.80
N TYR A 79 -12.08 11.03 -13.16
CA TYR A 79 -12.34 11.45 -14.54
C TYR A 79 -12.01 12.93 -14.71
N PHE A 80 -11.89 13.34 -15.98
CA PHE A 80 -11.53 14.71 -16.36
C PHE A 80 -10.24 15.18 -15.67
N GLY A 81 -9.21 14.34 -15.61
CA GLY A 81 -7.94 14.73 -14.98
C GLY A 81 -7.98 14.82 -13.45
N GLY A 82 -9.02 14.31 -12.78
CA GLY A 82 -9.09 14.23 -11.31
C GLY A 82 -10.21 15.06 -10.67
N PHE A 83 -10.95 15.86 -11.44
CA PHE A 83 -12.04 16.70 -10.91
C PHE A 83 -13.26 15.90 -10.45
N ILE A 84 -13.55 14.77 -11.11
CA ILE A 84 -14.66 13.89 -10.73
C ILE A 84 -14.07 12.63 -10.12
N VAL A 85 -14.29 12.42 -8.82
CA VAL A 85 -13.82 11.23 -8.09
C VAL A 85 -14.99 10.25 -7.93
N ASN A 86 -14.81 9.01 -8.39
CA ASN A 86 -15.84 7.98 -8.24
C ASN A 86 -15.56 7.09 -7.02
N GLU A 87 -15.99 7.56 -5.85
CA GLU A 87 -15.80 6.82 -4.59
C GLU A 87 -16.51 5.46 -4.58
N ARG A 88 -17.61 5.30 -5.32
CA ARG A 88 -18.34 4.02 -5.42
C ARG A 88 -17.55 2.91 -6.11
N GLN A 89 -16.49 3.26 -6.84
CA GLN A 89 -15.60 2.31 -7.51
C GLN A 89 -14.22 2.29 -6.84
N SER A 90 -14.11 2.79 -5.61
CA SER A 90 -12.84 2.75 -4.89
C SER A 90 -12.53 1.34 -4.44
N ARG A 91 -11.30 0.88 -4.69
CA ARG A 91 -10.78 -0.37 -4.15
C ARG A 91 -9.85 -0.08 -2.99
N VAL A 92 -10.02 -0.77 -1.89
CA VAL A 92 -9.15 -0.65 -0.71
C VAL A 92 -8.38 -1.95 -0.57
N ALA A 93 -7.05 -1.87 -0.51
CA ALA A 93 -6.19 -3.00 -0.25
C ALA A 93 -5.42 -2.78 1.05
N THR A 94 -5.55 -3.69 1.99
CA THR A 94 -4.83 -3.67 3.26
C THR A 94 -3.84 -4.81 3.30
N THR A 95 -2.57 -4.49 3.53
CA THR A 95 -1.48 -5.45 3.74
C THR A 95 -1.09 -5.40 5.20
N THR A 96 -1.09 -6.54 5.87
CA THR A 96 -0.65 -6.67 7.25
C THR A 96 0.54 -7.60 7.37
N LEU A 97 1.47 -7.23 8.25
CA LEU A 97 2.57 -8.07 8.66
C LEU A 97 2.60 -8.10 10.19
N GLU A 98 2.49 -9.29 10.75
CA GLU A 98 2.65 -9.53 12.17
C GLU A 98 3.96 -10.28 12.38
N VAL A 99 4.84 -9.78 13.24
CA VAL A 99 6.14 -10.37 13.53
C VAL A 99 6.23 -10.65 15.02
N THR A 100 6.38 -11.91 15.40
CA THR A 100 6.62 -12.31 16.79
C THR A 100 8.13 -12.37 17.02
N ILE A 101 8.59 -11.73 18.09
CA ILE A 101 10.00 -11.59 18.46
C ILE A 101 10.16 -12.09 19.90
N LYS A 102 11.23 -12.86 20.14
CA LYS A 102 11.64 -13.28 21.48
C LYS A 102 13.16 -13.21 21.58
N ASP A 103 13.66 -12.71 22.70
CA ASP A 103 15.10 -12.53 22.95
C ASP A 103 15.81 -11.75 21.83
N GLY A 104 15.10 -10.76 21.24
CA GLY A 104 15.61 -9.91 20.17
C GLY A 104 15.60 -10.50 18.76
N LEU A 105 15.19 -11.78 18.60
CA LEU A 105 15.14 -12.48 17.32
C LEU A 105 13.70 -12.80 16.91
N VAL A 106 13.46 -12.80 15.60
CA VAL A 106 12.15 -13.19 15.06
C VAL A 106 11.90 -14.67 15.32
N LEU A 107 10.79 -14.98 15.98
CA LEU A 107 10.30 -16.34 16.19
C LEU A 107 9.41 -16.80 15.04
N SER A 108 8.52 -15.93 14.56
CA SER A 108 7.59 -16.22 13.48
C SER A 108 7.07 -14.93 12.85
N TYR A 109 6.50 -15.03 11.66
CA TYR A 109 5.80 -13.91 11.02
C TYR A 109 4.56 -14.39 10.25
N ASN A 110 3.63 -13.48 10.04
CA ASN A 110 2.40 -13.70 9.27
C ASN A 110 2.16 -12.52 8.34
N PHE A 111 2.19 -12.78 7.03
CA PHE A 111 1.92 -11.78 6.00
C PHE A 111 0.55 -12.03 5.39
N LYS A 112 -0.32 -11.02 5.39
CA LYS A 112 -1.65 -11.08 4.78
C LYS A 112 -1.88 -9.88 3.88
N LYS A 113 -2.59 -10.11 2.79
CA LYS A 113 -3.11 -9.05 1.92
C LYS A 113 -4.60 -9.30 1.74
N GLN A 114 -5.39 -8.28 2.00
CA GLN A 114 -6.84 -8.30 1.84
C GLN A 114 -7.24 -7.16 0.89
N GLU A 115 -8.13 -7.44 -0.04
CA GLU A 115 -8.70 -6.45 -0.95
C GLU A 115 -10.21 -6.40 -0.70
N GLU A 116 -10.73 -5.18 -0.54
CA GLU A 116 -12.15 -4.87 -0.41
C GLU A 116 -12.59 -4.12 -1.68
N GLU A 117 -13.68 -4.60 -2.29
CA GLU A 117 -14.30 -4.05 -3.49
C GLU A 117 -15.57 -3.25 -3.17
#